data_AF-A0A8T9DAU4-F1
#
_entry.id   AF-A0A8T9DAU4-F1
#
_cell.length_a   1.000
_cell.length_b   1.000
_cell.length_c   1.000
_cell.angle_alpha   90.00
_cell.angle_beta   90.00
_cell.angle_gamma   90.00
#
_symmetry.space_group_name_H-M   'P 1'
#
loop_
_entity.id
_entity.type
_entity.pdbx_description
1 polymer ?
#
loop_
_entity_poly.entity_id
_entity_poly.type
_entity_poly.pdbx_seq_one_letter_code
_entity_poly.pdbx_strand_id
1 'polypeptide(L)'
;MASIPNFPVRDLKMKEITKLAHENWELPLPTLPSLVPVCEAFRANVARIRFLMLLPTSIAGGMALTQRANDIAEFELTGSLVRDEISIPSDMRLRITARRLEMLGALNTEKLARMGQPDWDEEAGEFHFSAAKALDGLTDTATGAYGFLNMLVAHTTGTWTAIETMLGDLWEAALNTHPEILSSLKGSAARIKPYSAKGISEQTSAKIERELKSVPLALVEKHRFDLRSSMGSIFREQRRFEFTRLSSIREAYATAFSEKAGRIDKALGNKALDELSAVRNVMIHRAGFADEEYVAKLRRLDVPKGELGKPILLDGENVAKLIRNAIGASKELIDAVEDWINQH
;
A
#
# COMPACT_ATOMS: atom_id res chain seq x y z
N MET A 1 -2.73 0.73 -32.49
CA MET A 1 -2.22 0.63 -31.11
C MET A 1 -1.77 2.01 -30.69
N ALA A 2 -2.12 2.49 -29.49
CA ALA A 2 -1.57 3.75 -28.97
C ALA A 2 -0.04 3.62 -28.86
N SER A 3 0.71 4.66 -29.21
CA SER A 3 2.17 4.65 -29.07
C SER A 3 2.54 4.54 -27.59
N ILE A 4 3.49 3.66 -27.27
CA ILE A 4 4.04 3.58 -25.92
C ILE A 4 4.72 4.94 -25.65
N PRO A 5 4.40 5.62 -24.53
CA PRO A 5 5.09 6.85 -24.17
C PRO A 5 6.60 6.63 -24.17
N ASN A 6 7.36 7.60 -24.66
CA ASN A 6 8.82 7.51 -24.62
C ASN A 6 9.28 7.55 -23.14
N PHE A 7 9.51 6.37 -22.57
CA PHE A 7 9.96 6.20 -21.19
C PHE A 7 11.41 5.75 -21.20
N PRO A 8 12.29 6.39 -20.42
CA PRO A 8 13.70 6.01 -20.38
C PRO A 8 13.85 4.61 -19.78
N VAL A 9 14.42 3.69 -20.58
CA VAL A 9 14.92 2.40 -20.08
C VAL A 9 16.00 2.69 -19.03
N ARG A 10 15.81 2.13 -17.83
CA ARG A 10 16.71 2.32 -16.69
C ARG A 10 16.47 1.22 -15.65
N ASP A 11 17.43 1.07 -14.74
CA ASP A 11 17.27 0.25 -13.56
C ASP A 11 16.13 0.78 -12.67
N LEU A 12 15.09 -0.05 -12.51
CA LEU A 12 13.93 0.24 -11.65
C LEU A 12 14.11 -0.27 -10.23
N LYS A 13 15.26 -0.88 -9.89
CA LYS A 13 15.62 -1.35 -8.55
C LYS A 13 14.57 -2.29 -7.96
N MET A 14 14.08 -3.24 -8.76
CA MET A 14 12.98 -4.14 -8.35
C MET A 14 13.31 -4.96 -7.10
N LYS A 15 14.59 -5.25 -6.87
CA LYS A 15 15.08 -5.89 -5.63
C LYS A 15 14.65 -5.15 -4.36
N GLU A 16 14.59 -3.81 -4.37
CA GLU A 16 14.19 -3.04 -3.19
C GLU A 16 12.70 -3.20 -2.86
N ILE A 17 11.85 -3.39 -3.86
CA ILE A 17 10.43 -3.73 -3.66
C ILE A 17 10.30 -5.15 -3.12
N THR A 18 11.08 -6.09 -3.64
CA THR A 18 11.10 -7.46 -3.11
C THR A 18 11.52 -7.48 -1.65
N LYS A 19 12.58 -6.74 -1.28
CA LYS A 19 13.02 -6.61 0.13
C LYS A 19 11.92 -6.04 0.99
N LEU A 20 11.32 -4.94 0.56
CA LEU A 20 10.19 -4.33 1.25
C LEU A 20 9.06 -5.35 1.47
N ALA A 21 8.76 -6.16 0.47
CA ALA A 21 7.71 -7.18 0.57
C ALA A 21 8.08 -8.37 1.47
N HIS A 22 9.34 -8.53 1.88
CA HIS A 22 9.76 -9.52 2.87
C HIS A 22 9.90 -8.95 4.29
N GLU A 23 9.82 -7.62 4.46
CA GLU A 23 9.89 -7.01 5.79
C GLU A 23 8.75 -7.47 6.70
N ASN A 24 8.98 -7.37 8.02
CA ASN A 24 7.93 -7.62 8.99
C ASN A 24 6.94 -6.43 9.02
N TRP A 25 5.77 -6.67 8.44
CA TRP A 25 4.67 -5.70 8.39
C TRP A 25 3.71 -5.79 9.58
N GLU A 26 4.03 -6.55 10.63
CA GLU A 26 3.17 -6.75 11.80
C GLU A 26 2.52 -5.44 12.25
N LEU A 27 1.21 -5.39 12.03
CA LEU A 27 0.35 -4.30 12.49
C LEU A 27 -0.06 -4.62 13.92
N PRO A 28 -0.18 -3.59 14.79
CA PRO A 28 -0.61 -3.79 16.17
C PRO A 28 -1.90 -4.61 16.22
N LEU A 29 -1.97 -5.52 17.18
CA LEU A 29 -3.18 -6.26 17.49
C LEU A 29 -3.93 -5.42 18.52
N PRO A 30 -5.03 -4.75 18.14
CA PRO A 30 -5.76 -3.95 19.10
C PRO A 30 -6.35 -4.84 20.18
N THR A 31 -6.26 -4.37 21.41
CA THR A 31 -6.93 -4.94 22.58
C THR A 31 -8.41 -4.58 22.61
N LEU A 32 -8.79 -3.45 22.02
CA LEU A 32 -10.17 -2.97 21.96
C LEU A 32 -10.98 -3.68 20.87
N PRO A 33 -12.10 -4.34 21.21
CA PRO A 33 -12.93 -5.05 20.23
C PRO A 33 -13.45 -4.17 19.10
N SER A 34 -13.71 -2.88 19.36
CA SER A 34 -14.19 -1.94 18.33
C SER A 34 -13.16 -1.62 17.26
N LEU A 35 -11.86 -1.80 17.53
CA LEU A 35 -10.77 -1.54 16.59
C LEU A 35 -10.31 -2.78 15.82
N VAL A 36 -10.67 -3.99 16.29
CA VAL A 36 -10.28 -5.27 15.64
C VAL A 36 -10.68 -5.29 14.16
N PRO A 37 -11.93 -5.00 13.76
CA PRO A 37 -12.31 -5.04 12.35
C PRO A 37 -11.52 -4.07 11.46
N VAL A 38 -11.19 -2.88 12.00
CA VAL A 38 -10.39 -1.87 11.30
C VAL A 38 -8.98 -2.37 11.05
N CYS A 39 -8.34 -2.94 12.08
CA CYS A 39 -6.97 -3.44 11.98
C CYS A 39 -6.88 -4.69 11.10
N GLU A 40 -7.87 -5.58 11.14
CA GLU A 40 -7.95 -6.75 10.25
C GLU A 40 -8.12 -6.33 8.79
N ALA A 41 -9.02 -5.38 8.51
CA ALA A 41 -9.21 -4.85 7.16
C ALA A 41 -7.93 -4.17 6.63
N PHE A 42 -7.27 -3.35 7.47
CA PHE A 42 -6.00 -2.73 7.10
C PHE A 42 -4.90 -3.77 6.85
N ARG A 43 -4.77 -4.78 7.71
CA ARG A 43 -3.84 -5.91 7.53
C ARG A 43 -4.09 -6.65 6.24
N ALA A 44 -5.34 -6.98 5.93
CA ALA A 44 -5.70 -7.66 4.69
C ALA A 44 -5.33 -6.81 3.46
N ASN A 45 -5.55 -5.50 3.50
CA ASN A 45 -5.19 -4.60 2.41
C ASN A 45 -3.67 -4.47 2.23
N VAL A 46 -2.91 -4.31 3.32
CA VAL A 46 -1.44 -4.29 3.28
C VAL A 46 -0.90 -5.62 2.75
N ALA A 47 -1.45 -6.76 3.19
CA ALA A 47 -1.06 -8.08 2.69
C ALA A 47 -1.31 -8.23 1.18
N ARG A 48 -2.45 -7.75 0.65
CA ARG A 48 -2.71 -7.75 -0.80
C ARG A 48 -1.66 -6.99 -1.59
N ILE A 49 -1.27 -5.80 -1.11
CA ILE A 49 -0.23 -4.98 -1.74
C ILE A 49 1.13 -5.70 -1.67
N ARG A 50 1.47 -6.29 -0.52
CA ARG A 50 2.68 -7.09 -0.32
C ARG A 50 2.75 -8.27 -1.29
N PHE A 51 1.66 -9.02 -1.46
CA PHE A 51 1.63 -10.13 -2.42
C PHE A 51 1.71 -9.65 -3.88
N LEU A 52 1.12 -8.49 -4.19
CA LEU A 52 1.26 -7.87 -5.51
C LEU A 52 2.72 -7.50 -5.81
N MET A 53 3.47 -7.03 -4.81
CA MET A 53 4.90 -6.73 -4.94
C MET A 53 5.74 -7.99 -5.23
N LEU A 54 5.38 -9.14 -4.65
CA LEU A 54 6.10 -10.40 -4.85
C LEU A 54 5.73 -11.09 -6.17
N LEU A 55 4.53 -10.85 -6.70
CA LEU A 55 4.01 -11.56 -7.87
C LEU A 55 4.99 -11.65 -9.06
N PRO A 56 5.69 -10.58 -9.49
CA PRO A 56 6.64 -10.69 -10.59
C PRO A 56 7.81 -11.64 -10.30
N THR A 57 8.35 -11.58 -9.09
CA THR A 57 9.43 -12.49 -8.68
C THR A 57 8.94 -13.92 -8.53
N SER A 58 7.70 -14.13 -8.09
CA SER A 58 7.07 -15.46 -8.08
C SER A 58 6.96 -16.05 -9.48
N ILE A 59 6.50 -15.25 -10.45
CA ILE A 59 6.37 -15.66 -11.85
C ILE A 59 7.74 -15.93 -12.46
N ALA A 60 8.67 -14.99 -12.36
CA ALA A 60 10.01 -15.14 -12.94
C ALA A 60 10.79 -16.30 -12.31
N GLY A 61 10.73 -16.46 -10.99
CA GLY A 61 11.35 -17.57 -10.28
C GLY A 61 10.72 -18.91 -10.65
N GLY A 62 9.39 -18.97 -10.77
CA GLY A 62 8.68 -20.17 -11.21
C GLY A 62 9.00 -20.55 -12.66
N MET A 63 9.09 -19.57 -13.56
CA MET A 63 9.51 -19.77 -14.95
C MET A 63 10.95 -20.27 -15.03
N ALA A 64 11.88 -19.64 -14.31
CA ALA A 64 13.29 -20.05 -14.29
C ALA A 64 13.46 -21.48 -13.74
N LEU A 65 12.73 -21.83 -12.69
CA LEU A 65 12.73 -23.17 -12.12
C LEU A 65 12.15 -24.21 -13.08
N THR A 66 11.07 -23.87 -13.78
CA THR A 66 10.45 -24.74 -14.79
C THR A 66 11.37 -24.95 -15.98
N GLN A 67 12.01 -23.88 -16.49
CA GLN A 67 12.98 -23.96 -17.58
C GLN A 67 14.16 -24.82 -17.17
N ARG A 68 14.73 -24.61 -15.98
CA ARG A 68 15.85 -25.42 -15.48
C ARG A 68 15.49 -26.90 -15.36
N ALA A 69 14.29 -27.22 -14.87
CA ALA A 69 13.83 -28.60 -14.81
C ALA A 69 13.66 -29.21 -16.21
N ASN A 70 13.20 -28.42 -17.18
CA ASN A 70 13.11 -28.83 -18.59
C ASN A 70 14.49 -29.12 -19.18
N ASP A 71 15.43 -28.20 -19.03
CA ASP A 71 16.80 -28.31 -19.55
C ASP A 71 17.52 -29.53 -18.96
N ILE A 72 17.38 -29.76 -17.65
CA ILE A 72 17.98 -30.94 -17.00
C ILE A 72 17.32 -32.22 -17.53
N ALA A 73 15.99 -32.28 -17.59
CA ALA A 73 15.27 -33.45 -18.09
C ALA A 73 15.63 -33.79 -19.55
N GLU A 74 15.76 -32.77 -20.39
CA GLU A 74 16.21 -32.91 -21.77
C GLU A 74 17.64 -33.44 -21.84
N PHE A 75 18.57 -32.79 -21.12
CA PHE A 75 19.97 -33.19 -21.12
C PHE A 75 20.16 -34.63 -20.59
N GLU A 76 19.46 -35.02 -19.53
CA GLU A 76 19.50 -36.39 -18.99
C GLU A 76 19.04 -37.46 -19.99
N LEU A 77 18.08 -37.13 -20.87
CA LEU A 77 17.49 -38.10 -21.80
C LEU A 77 18.12 -38.10 -23.19
N THR A 78 18.65 -36.97 -23.65
CA THR A 78 19.20 -36.81 -25.01
C THR A 78 20.73 -36.67 -25.02
N GLY A 79 21.34 -36.32 -23.89
CA GLY A 79 22.76 -35.97 -23.80
C GLY A 79 23.12 -34.58 -24.32
N SER A 80 22.14 -33.75 -24.71
CA SER A 80 22.38 -32.38 -25.21
C SER A 80 21.17 -31.47 -25.01
N LEU A 81 21.39 -30.15 -25.02
CA LEU A 81 20.29 -29.19 -25.11
C LEU A 81 20.05 -28.86 -26.59
N VAL A 82 18.96 -29.36 -27.14
CA VAL A 82 18.56 -29.20 -28.53
C VAL A 82 17.90 -27.83 -28.67
N ARG A 83 18.37 -27.03 -29.64
CA ARG A 83 17.85 -25.67 -29.87
C ARG A 83 16.48 -25.63 -30.55
N ASP A 84 16.08 -26.72 -31.21
CA ASP A 84 14.85 -26.81 -31.98
C ASP A 84 13.99 -27.98 -31.47
N GLU A 85 12.94 -27.67 -30.72
CA GLU A 85 11.99 -28.65 -30.18
C GLU A 85 11.32 -29.51 -31.26
N ILE A 86 11.24 -29.01 -32.50
CA ILE A 86 10.64 -29.73 -33.63
C ILE A 86 11.51 -30.94 -34.00
N SER A 87 12.83 -30.83 -33.82
CA SER A 87 13.78 -31.89 -34.13
C SER A 87 13.78 -33.05 -33.13
N ILE A 88 13.16 -32.87 -31.96
CA ILE A 88 13.05 -33.92 -30.94
C ILE A 88 11.92 -34.89 -31.32
N PRO A 89 12.17 -36.21 -31.40
CA PRO A 89 11.12 -37.20 -31.63
C PRO A 89 9.96 -37.08 -30.64
N SER A 90 8.73 -37.35 -31.08
CA SER A 90 7.53 -37.14 -30.24
C SER A 90 7.52 -38.00 -28.97
N ASP A 91 7.99 -39.25 -29.06
CA ASP A 91 8.17 -40.14 -27.91
C ASP A 91 9.20 -39.61 -26.92
N MET A 92 10.29 -39.01 -27.43
CA MET A 92 11.30 -38.38 -26.58
C MET A 92 10.74 -37.13 -25.88
N ARG A 93 9.97 -36.28 -26.55
CA ARG A 93 9.30 -35.11 -25.93
C ARG A 93 8.37 -35.52 -24.77
N LEU A 94 7.65 -36.64 -24.91
CA LEU A 94 6.81 -37.17 -23.84
C LEU A 94 7.64 -37.61 -22.63
N ARG A 95 8.79 -38.27 -22.86
CA ARG A 95 9.72 -38.68 -21.80
C ARG A 95 10.34 -37.48 -21.08
N ILE A 96 10.76 -36.45 -21.82
CA ILE A 96 11.27 -35.19 -21.25
C ILE A 96 10.20 -34.53 -20.38
N THR A 97 8.97 -34.46 -20.89
CA THR A 97 7.84 -33.89 -20.13
C THR A 97 7.58 -34.66 -18.84
N ALA A 98 7.55 -35.99 -18.89
CA ALA A 98 7.34 -36.83 -17.71
C ALA A 98 8.46 -36.62 -16.67
N ARG A 99 9.73 -36.60 -17.11
CA ARG A 99 10.87 -36.38 -16.23
C ARG A 99 10.85 -34.98 -15.61
N ARG A 100 10.53 -33.95 -16.38
CA ARG A 100 10.33 -32.58 -15.86
C ARG A 100 9.25 -32.53 -14.79
N LEU A 101 8.10 -33.17 -15.01
CA LEU A 101 7.00 -33.19 -14.04
C LEU A 101 7.40 -33.93 -12.75
N GLU A 102 8.16 -35.02 -12.85
CA GLU A 102 8.71 -35.72 -11.70
C GLU A 102 9.61 -34.79 -10.85
N MET A 103 10.56 -34.09 -11.49
CA MET A 103 11.46 -33.16 -10.82
C MET A 103 10.71 -32.01 -10.12
N LEU A 104 9.75 -31.40 -10.82
CA LEU A 104 8.92 -30.33 -10.25
C LEU A 104 8.03 -30.84 -9.11
N GLY A 105 7.53 -32.08 -9.22
CA GLY A 105 6.79 -32.74 -8.15
C GLY A 105 7.64 -32.90 -6.89
N ALA A 106 8.86 -33.42 -7.02
CA ALA A 106 9.79 -33.58 -5.90
C ALA A 106 10.12 -32.25 -5.23
N LEU A 107 10.44 -31.21 -6.02
CA LEU A 107 10.72 -29.86 -5.50
C LEU A 107 9.52 -29.26 -4.76
N ASN A 108 8.30 -29.45 -5.28
CA ASN A 108 7.09 -28.97 -4.62
C ASN A 108 6.82 -29.70 -3.30
N THR A 109 7.01 -31.03 -3.26
CA THR A 109 6.89 -31.81 -2.04
C THR A 109 7.88 -31.35 -0.97
N GLU A 110 9.14 -31.12 -1.35
CA GLU A 110 10.16 -30.59 -0.44
C GLU A 110 9.78 -29.20 0.10
N LYS A 111 9.37 -28.28 -0.78
CA LYS A 111 8.92 -26.94 -0.38
C LYS A 111 7.74 -27.00 0.60
N LEU A 112 6.73 -27.81 0.30
CA LEU A 112 5.57 -28.00 1.18
C LEU A 112 5.97 -28.55 2.56
N ALA A 113 6.95 -29.46 2.62
CA ALA A 113 7.47 -30.00 3.87
C ALA A 113 8.25 -28.95 4.70
N ARG A 114 8.84 -27.95 4.05
CA ARG A 114 9.58 -26.85 4.69
C ARG A 114 8.70 -25.66 5.08
N MET A 115 7.50 -25.54 4.51
CA MET A 115 6.57 -24.47 4.90
C MET A 115 6.28 -24.51 6.40
N GLY A 116 6.47 -23.37 7.07
CA GLY A 116 6.28 -23.22 8.51
C GLY A 116 7.50 -23.58 9.37
N GLN A 117 8.61 -24.01 8.77
CA GLN A 117 9.90 -24.10 9.47
C GLN A 117 10.46 -22.69 9.76
N PRO A 118 11.27 -22.50 10.81
CA PRO A 118 11.80 -21.18 11.19
C PRO A 118 12.64 -20.48 10.11
N ASP A 119 13.28 -21.26 9.23
CA ASP A 119 14.12 -20.78 8.12
C ASP A 119 13.34 -20.57 6.81
N TRP A 120 12.05 -20.92 6.77
CA TRP A 120 11.24 -20.83 5.56
C TRP A 120 11.17 -19.42 4.98
N ASP A 121 11.04 -18.41 5.83
CA ASP A 121 10.92 -17.02 5.37
C ASP A 121 12.22 -16.51 4.74
N GLU A 122 13.37 -16.96 5.23
CA GLU A 122 14.70 -16.66 4.66
C GLU A 122 14.85 -17.34 3.30
N GLU A 123 14.53 -18.63 3.20
CA GLU A 123 14.58 -19.37 1.93
C GLU A 123 13.63 -18.79 0.88
N ALA A 124 12.38 -18.48 1.26
CA ALA A 124 11.42 -17.82 0.39
C ALA A 124 11.97 -16.46 -0.08
N GLY A 125 12.57 -15.70 0.83
CA GLY A 125 13.29 -14.46 0.52
C GLY A 125 14.36 -14.64 -0.55
N GLU A 126 15.27 -15.60 -0.37
CA GLU A 126 16.35 -15.89 -1.32
C GLU A 126 15.84 -16.30 -2.70
N PHE A 127 14.75 -17.08 -2.76
CA PHE A 127 14.07 -17.40 -4.02
C PHE A 127 13.60 -16.13 -4.74
N HIS A 128 12.91 -15.23 -4.03
CA HIS A 128 12.41 -13.98 -4.60
C HIS A 128 13.53 -13.00 -4.97
N PHE A 129 14.60 -12.89 -4.15
CA PHE A 129 15.75 -12.02 -4.44
C PHE A 129 16.55 -12.50 -5.65
N SER A 130 16.73 -13.81 -5.79
CA SER A 130 17.36 -14.40 -6.97
C SER A 130 16.52 -14.15 -8.22
N ALA A 131 15.19 -14.27 -8.12
CA ALA A 131 14.27 -14.00 -9.21
C ALA A 131 14.21 -12.51 -9.59
N ALA A 132 14.40 -11.58 -8.63
CA ALA A 132 14.42 -10.15 -8.90
C ALA A 132 15.50 -9.75 -9.92
N LYS A 133 16.66 -10.41 -9.91
CA LYS A 133 17.73 -10.19 -10.89
C LYS A 133 17.30 -10.51 -12.32
N ALA A 134 16.43 -11.50 -12.51
CA ALA A 134 15.89 -11.82 -13.83
C ALA A 134 14.91 -10.73 -14.33
N LEU A 135 14.27 -9.99 -13.41
CA LEU A 135 13.38 -8.88 -13.76
C LEU A 135 14.16 -7.67 -14.31
N ASP A 136 15.40 -7.45 -13.88
CA ASP A 136 16.23 -6.36 -14.38
C ASP A 136 16.41 -6.45 -15.90
N GLY A 137 16.63 -7.66 -16.43
CA GLY A 137 16.70 -7.89 -17.88
C GLY A 137 15.38 -7.62 -18.62
N LEU A 138 14.23 -7.71 -17.95
CA LEU A 138 12.93 -7.33 -18.54
C LEU A 138 12.78 -5.81 -18.62
N THR A 139 13.36 -5.08 -17.67
CA THR A 139 13.34 -3.61 -17.64
C THR A 139 14.26 -2.97 -18.68
N ASP A 140 15.13 -3.74 -19.34
CA ASP A 140 15.99 -3.27 -20.43
C ASP A 140 15.20 -2.97 -21.73
N THR A 141 13.92 -3.33 -21.78
CA THR A 141 13.02 -2.99 -22.88
C THR A 141 12.05 -1.88 -22.46
N ALA A 142 11.68 -1.00 -23.40
CA ALA A 142 10.72 0.07 -23.12
C ALA A 142 9.37 -0.48 -22.60
N THR A 143 8.89 -1.58 -23.17
CA THR A 143 7.65 -2.26 -22.75
C THR A 143 7.76 -2.79 -21.33
N GLY A 144 8.85 -3.50 -20.99
CA GLY A 144 9.05 -4.03 -19.66
C GLY A 144 9.25 -2.93 -18.62
N ALA A 145 10.09 -1.94 -18.90
CA ALA A 145 10.27 -0.77 -18.04
C ALA A 145 8.95 -0.06 -17.72
N TYR A 146 8.13 0.20 -18.75
CA TYR A 146 6.83 0.83 -18.57
C TYR A 146 5.85 -0.07 -17.78
N GLY A 147 5.86 -1.38 -18.02
CA GLY A 147 5.06 -2.33 -17.25
C GLY A 147 5.39 -2.31 -15.76
N PHE A 148 6.68 -2.40 -15.41
CA PHE A 148 7.14 -2.36 -14.03
C PHE A 148 6.94 -1.00 -13.36
N LEU A 149 7.06 0.11 -14.10
CA LEU A 149 6.69 1.42 -13.58
C LEU A 149 5.22 1.46 -13.14
N ASN A 150 4.31 0.92 -13.95
CA ASN A 150 2.88 0.87 -13.58
C ASN A 150 2.63 -0.01 -12.35
N MET A 151 3.44 -1.06 -12.13
CA MET A 151 3.39 -1.82 -10.89
C MET A 151 3.82 -0.98 -9.68
N LEU A 152 4.91 -0.21 -9.80
CA LEU A 152 5.35 0.73 -8.76
C LEU A 152 4.26 1.77 -8.42
N VAL A 153 3.56 2.29 -9.44
CA VAL A 153 2.40 3.17 -9.27
C VAL A 153 1.26 2.46 -8.55
N ALA A 154 0.98 1.21 -8.90
CA ALA A 154 -0.06 0.41 -8.25
C ALA A 154 0.28 0.13 -6.77
N HIS A 155 1.54 -0.16 -6.43
CA HIS A 155 1.98 -0.33 -5.04
C HIS A 155 1.77 0.96 -4.23
N THR A 156 2.19 2.10 -4.77
CA THR A 156 2.06 3.42 -4.13
C THR A 156 0.60 3.78 -3.92
N THR A 157 -0.22 3.63 -4.96
CA THR A 157 -1.65 3.97 -4.93
C THR A 157 -2.42 3.03 -4.02
N GLY A 158 -2.18 1.72 -4.12
CA GLY A 158 -2.82 0.73 -3.25
C GLY A 158 -2.51 0.97 -1.78
N THR A 159 -1.25 1.28 -1.45
CA THR A 159 -0.84 1.63 -0.08
C THR A 159 -1.57 2.85 0.43
N TRP A 160 -1.61 3.93 -0.36
CA TRP A 160 -2.37 5.11 0.03
C TRP A 160 -3.84 4.80 0.26
N THR A 161 -4.48 4.04 -0.64
CA THR A 161 -5.88 3.64 -0.48
C THR A 161 -6.11 2.82 0.79
N ALA A 162 -5.22 1.87 1.11
CA ALA A 162 -5.32 1.09 2.34
C ALA A 162 -5.24 1.98 3.60
N ILE A 163 -4.31 2.94 3.60
CA ILE A 163 -4.15 3.91 4.68
C ILE A 163 -5.37 4.84 4.76
N GLU A 164 -5.84 5.36 3.63
CA GLU A 164 -6.98 6.27 3.53
C GLU A 164 -8.27 5.64 4.08
N THR A 165 -8.53 4.37 3.72
CA THR A 165 -9.65 3.60 4.29
C THR A 165 -9.48 3.41 5.79
N MET A 166 -8.30 2.97 6.25
CA MET A 166 -8.02 2.77 7.67
C MET A 166 -8.22 4.07 8.48
N LEU A 167 -7.77 5.23 7.97
CA LEU A 167 -7.96 6.52 8.63
C LEU A 167 -9.43 6.89 8.82
N GLY A 168 -10.28 6.56 7.84
CA GLY A 168 -11.73 6.76 7.95
C GLY A 168 -12.37 5.84 8.98
N ASP A 169 -12.05 4.56 8.89
CA ASP A 169 -12.68 3.52 9.71
C ASP A 169 -12.20 3.59 11.16
N LEU A 170 -10.93 3.94 11.40
CA LEU A 170 -10.36 4.14 12.74
C LEU A 170 -11.02 5.34 13.44
N TRP A 171 -11.20 6.45 12.72
CA TRP A 171 -11.90 7.62 13.24
C TRP A 171 -13.36 7.29 13.59
N GLU A 172 -14.06 6.60 12.69
CA GLU A 172 -15.44 6.16 12.89
C GLU A 172 -15.57 5.25 14.13
N ALA A 173 -14.70 4.23 14.24
CA ALA A 173 -14.69 3.30 15.35
C ALA A 173 -14.42 4.00 16.70
N ALA A 174 -13.51 4.97 16.72
CA ALA A 174 -13.26 5.78 17.92
C ALA A 174 -14.49 6.58 18.33
N LEU A 175 -15.13 7.29 17.39
CA LEU A 175 -16.36 8.07 17.67
C LEU A 175 -17.52 7.20 18.14
N ASN A 176 -17.64 5.99 17.60
CA ASN A 176 -18.66 5.03 18.02
C ASN A 176 -18.37 4.43 19.40
N THR A 177 -17.12 4.44 19.83
CA THR A 177 -16.72 3.95 21.17
C THR A 177 -16.97 5.01 22.24
N HIS A 178 -16.66 6.28 21.96
CA HIS A 178 -16.81 7.42 22.90
C HIS A 178 -17.62 8.57 22.30
N PRO A 179 -18.91 8.37 21.99
CA PRO A 179 -19.71 9.38 21.29
C PRO A 179 -19.94 10.63 22.13
N GLU A 180 -20.11 10.54 23.45
CA GLU A 180 -20.35 11.68 24.34
C GLU A 180 -19.18 12.67 24.37
N ILE A 181 -17.95 12.18 24.22
CA ILE A 181 -16.75 13.02 24.16
C ILE A 181 -16.49 13.47 22.71
N LEU A 182 -16.34 12.50 21.80
CA LEU A 182 -15.80 12.77 20.45
C LEU A 182 -16.83 13.37 19.49
N SER A 183 -18.12 13.04 19.60
CA SER A 183 -19.12 13.53 18.63
C SER A 183 -19.39 15.04 18.73
N SER A 184 -18.99 15.65 19.85
CA SER A 184 -19.11 17.09 20.07
C SER A 184 -18.15 17.92 19.20
N LEU A 185 -17.11 17.28 18.63
CA LEU A 185 -16.12 17.89 17.73
C LEU A 185 -15.55 19.24 18.23
N LYS A 186 -15.27 19.34 19.54
CA LYS A 186 -14.84 20.58 20.20
C LYS A 186 -13.39 21.00 19.88
N GLY A 187 -12.63 20.15 19.20
CA GLY A 187 -11.24 20.43 18.86
C GLY A 187 -11.08 21.46 17.75
N SER A 188 -9.87 22.00 17.61
CA SER A 188 -9.56 23.00 16.59
C SER A 188 -9.15 22.35 15.27
N ALA A 189 -9.90 22.60 14.20
CA ALA A 189 -9.60 22.13 12.84
C ALA A 189 -8.16 22.44 12.37
N ALA A 190 -7.60 23.57 12.81
CA ALA A 190 -6.26 24.01 12.42
C ALA A 190 -5.11 23.40 13.26
N ARG A 191 -5.42 22.49 14.19
CA ARG A 191 -4.42 21.94 15.13
C ARG A 191 -3.38 21.06 14.45
N ILE A 192 -3.81 20.20 13.53
CA ILE A 192 -2.90 19.29 12.80
C ILE A 192 -2.57 19.92 11.45
N LYS A 193 -1.42 20.58 11.36
CA LYS A 193 -0.99 21.29 10.14
C LYS A 193 -0.27 20.36 9.17
N PRO A 194 -0.52 20.47 7.85
CA PRO A 194 0.30 19.79 6.86
C PRO A 194 1.75 20.28 6.92
N TYR A 195 2.71 19.37 6.72
CA TYR A 195 4.11 19.74 6.67
C TYR A 195 4.39 20.76 5.55
N SER A 196 3.62 20.69 4.46
CA SER A 196 3.75 21.57 3.30
C SER A 196 2.91 22.85 3.33
N ALA A 197 2.05 23.09 4.33
CA ALA A 197 1.15 24.24 4.29
C ALA A 197 1.91 25.57 4.51
N LYS A 198 1.61 26.57 3.68
CA LYS A 198 1.68 28.00 4.03
C LYS A 198 0.24 28.47 4.21
N GLY A 199 -0.08 29.01 5.40
CA GLY A 199 -1.33 29.68 5.77
C GLY A 199 -2.58 29.31 4.97
N ILE A 200 -3.33 28.30 5.42
CA ILE A 200 -4.67 28.02 4.87
C ILE A 200 -5.70 28.79 5.71
N SER A 201 -6.60 29.44 4.98
CA SER A 201 -7.67 30.38 5.36
C SER A 201 -8.70 29.83 6.36
N GLU A 202 -9.09 30.67 7.33
CA GLU A 202 -10.12 30.47 8.37
C GLU A 202 -11.57 30.27 7.84
N GLN A 203 -11.81 30.38 6.53
CA GLN A 203 -13.16 30.42 5.98
C GLN A 203 -13.93 29.09 6.03
N THR A 204 -13.26 27.93 6.18
CA THR A 204 -13.94 26.62 6.20
C THR A 204 -14.69 26.37 7.52
N SER A 205 -14.17 26.89 8.63
CA SER A 205 -14.64 26.65 10.00
C SER A 205 -16.11 27.07 10.23
N ALA A 206 -16.50 28.23 9.69
CA ALA A 206 -17.82 28.81 9.93
C ALA A 206 -18.97 28.10 9.17
N LYS A 207 -18.66 27.47 8.03
CA LYS A 207 -19.66 26.69 7.27
C LYS A 207 -19.93 25.35 7.96
N ILE A 208 -18.87 24.69 8.44
CA ILE A 208 -18.94 23.44 9.18
C ILE A 208 -19.84 23.63 10.41
N GLU A 209 -19.60 24.64 11.25
CA GLU A 209 -20.42 24.93 12.46
C GLU A 209 -21.94 25.02 12.24
N ARG A 210 -22.41 25.46 11.07
CA ARG A 210 -23.84 25.53 10.75
C ARG A 210 -24.42 24.17 10.35
N GLU A 211 -23.65 23.36 9.64
CA GLU A 211 -24.04 22.00 9.23
C GLU A 211 -23.93 20.98 10.39
N LEU A 212 -23.15 21.28 11.44
CA LEU A 212 -22.99 20.38 12.61
C LEU A 212 -24.26 20.17 13.45
N LYS A 213 -25.29 21.01 13.28
CA LYS A 213 -26.40 21.11 14.25
C LYS A 213 -27.61 20.25 13.95
N SER A 214 -27.67 19.54 12.82
CA SER A 214 -28.80 18.68 12.49
C SER A 214 -28.37 17.29 12.03
N VAL A 215 -29.06 16.27 12.56
CA VAL A 215 -28.98 14.88 12.08
C VAL A 215 -30.30 14.61 11.33
N PRO A 216 -30.27 14.20 10.05
CA PRO A 216 -31.46 13.81 9.32
C PRO A 216 -32.24 12.72 10.06
N LEU A 217 -33.55 12.91 10.21
CA LEU A 217 -34.42 11.98 10.94
C LEU A 217 -34.35 10.54 10.38
N ALA A 218 -34.20 10.39 9.06
CA ALA A 218 -34.03 9.09 8.41
C ALA A 218 -32.81 8.30 8.92
N LEU A 219 -31.72 8.98 9.28
CA LEU A 219 -30.55 8.32 9.87
C LEU A 219 -30.82 7.93 11.32
N VAL A 220 -31.50 8.78 12.09
CA VAL A 220 -31.91 8.45 13.45
C VAL A 220 -32.83 7.22 13.46
N GLU A 221 -33.78 7.16 12.53
CA GLU A 221 -34.69 6.03 12.34
C GLU A 221 -33.95 4.74 11.93
N LYS A 222 -32.98 4.83 11.01
CA LYS A 222 -32.11 3.71 10.60
C LYS A 222 -31.38 3.08 11.80
N HIS A 223 -31.00 3.89 12.78
CA HIS A 223 -30.38 3.44 14.04
C HIS A 223 -31.38 3.21 15.17
N ARG A 224 -32.69 3.09 14.86
CA ARG A 224 -33.77 2.85 15.83
C ARG A 224 -33.76 3.84 17.00
N PHE A 225 -33.39 5.08 16.74
CA PHE A 225 -33.26 6.14 17.73
C PHE A 225 -32.21 5.87 18.83
N ASP A 226 -31.33 4.88 18.66
CA ASP A 226 -30.17 4.63 19.54
C ASP A 226 -28.86 5.05 18.86
N LEU A 227 -28.37 6.23 19.24
CA LEU A 227 -27.16 6.83 18.66
C LEU A 227 -25.91 6.59 19.52
N ARG A 228 -26.04 5.87 20.64
CA ARG A 228 -24.95 5.67 21.65
C ARG A 228 -23.74 4.90 21.12
N SER A 229 -23.81 4.34 19.92
CA SER A 229 -22.67 3.68 19.28
C SER A 229 -22.63 3.89 17.76
N SER A 230 -23.27 4.96 17.27
CA SER A 230 -23.49 5.17 15.83
C SER A 230 -23.09 6.56 15.34
N MET A 231 -22.58 7.43 16.22
CA MET A 231 -22.26 8.82 15.86
C MET A 231 -21.18 8.93 14.79
N GLY A 232 -20.14 8.09 14.84
CA GLY A 232 -19.12 8.00 13.80
C GLY A 232 -19.73 7.62 12.45
N SER A 233 -20.58 6.59 12.43
CA SER A 233 -21.23 6.10 11.21
C SER A 233 -22.17 7.15 10.60
N ILE A 234 -22.92 7.86 11.43
CA ILE A 234 -23.78 8.97 11.01
C ILE A 234 -22.94 10.08 10.38
N PHE A 235 -21.83 10.47 10.98
CA PHE A 235 -20.96 11.53 10.44
C PHE A 235 -20.28 11.10 9.13
N ARG A 236 -19.96 9.82 8.97
CA ARG A 236 -19.43 9.24 7.73
C ARG A 236 -20.47 9.26 6.61
N GLU A 237 -21.71 8.84 6.90
CA GLU A 237 -22.81 8.83 5.93
C GLU A 237 -23.20 10.24 5.46
N GLN A 238 -23.16 11.21 6.37
CA GLN A 238 -23.36 12.64 6.06
C GLN A 238 -22.19 13.26 5.30
N ARG A 239 -21.09 12.54 5.11
CA ARG A 239 -19.83 13.07 4.54
C ARG A 239 -19.38 14.35 5.24
N ARG A 240 -19.52 14.39 6.57
CA ARG A 240 -19.15 15.55 7.40
C ARG A 240 -17.67 15.92 7.24
N PHE A 241 -16.84 14.90 7.00
CA PHE A 241 -15.47 15.05 6.54
C PHE A 241 -15.25 14.15 5.32
N GLU A 242 -14.48 14.66 4.34
CA GLU A 242 -14.03 13.85 3.22
C GLU A 242 -12.76 13.10 3.60
N PHE A 243 -12.80 11.77 3.61
CA PHE A 243 -11.61 10.95 3.87
C PHE A 243 -10.86 10.60 2.57
N THR A 244 -10.94 11.44 1.54
CA THR A 244 -10.18 11.29 0.28
C THR A 244 -9.01 12.26 0.17
N ARG A 245 -8.89 13.17 1.15
CA ARG A 245 -7.88 14.23 1.20
C ARG A 245 -7.26 14.26 2.60
N LEU A 246 -5.93 14.17 2.67
CA LEU A 246 -5.20 14.15 3.94
C LEU A 246 -5.50 15.39 4.82
N SER A 247 -5.73 16.56 4.23
CA SER A 247 -6.10 17.77 4.96
C SER A 247 -7.43 17.62 5.71
N SER A 248 -8.44 17.04 5.06
CA SER A 248 -9.77 16.82 5.64
C SER A 248 -9.74 15.69 6.68
N ILE A 249 -8.90 14.67 6.48
CA ILE A 249 -8.65 13.65 7.51
C ILE A 249 -8.04 14.29 8.77
N ARG A 250 -7.00 15.11 8.62
CA ARG A 250 -6.38 15.84 9.73
C ARG A 250 -7.39 16.71 10.46
N GLU A 251 -8.25 17.41 9.73
CA GLU A 251 -9.34 18.21 10.30
C GLU A 251 -10.34 17.36 11.11
N ALA A 252 -10.76 16.20 10.58
CA ALA A 252 -11.67 15.29 11.26
C ALA A 252 -11.11 14.82 12.61
N TYR A 253 -9.82 14.44 12.64
CA TYR A 253 -9.16 14.04 13.88
C TYR A 253 -8.91 15.22 14.82
N ALA A 254 -8.49 16.37 14.28
CA ALA A 254 -8.20 17.56 15.06
C ALA A 254 -9.45 18.09 15.80
N THR A 255 -10.61 18.00 15.16
CA THR A 255 -11.91 18.39 15.74
C THR A 255 -12.44 17.35 16.72
N ALA A 256 -12.34 16.05 16.41
CA ALA A 256 -12.83 15.00 17.31
C ALA A 256 -12.01 14.90 18.61
N PHE A 257 -10.68 14.76 18.50
CA PHE A 257 -9.82 14.47 19.64
C PHE A 257 -9.36 15.76 20.32
N SER A 258 -10.23 16.48 21.03
CA SER A 258 -9.89 17.82 21.59
C SER A 258 -8.81 17.80 22.69
N GLU A 259 -8.73 16.72 23.48
CA GLU A 259 -7.85 16.58 24.65
C GLU A 259 -6.90 15.37 24.50
N LYS A 260 -5.73 15.42 25.16
CA LYS A 260 -4.70 14.35 25.16
C LYS A 260 -4.32 13.81 23.76
N ALA A 261 -4.48 14.60 22.71
CA ALA A 261 -4.31 14.17 21.33
C ALA A 261 -2.88 14.23 20.79
N GLY A 262 -1.87 14.52 21.64
CA GLY A 262 -0.51 14.80 21.17
C GLY A 262 0.13 13.66 20.34
N ARG A 263 -0.16 12.40 20.67
CA ARG A 263 0.33 11.25 19.89
C ARG A 263 -0.42 11.09 18.55
N ILE A 264 -1.73 11.32 18.54
CA ILE A 264 -2.56 11.32 17.33
C ILE A 264 -2.09 12.42 16.38
N ASP A 265 -1.91 13.64 16.90
CA ASP A 265 -1.43 14.80 16.15
C ASP A 265 -0.02 14.56 15.59
N LYS A 266 0.88 13.93 16.37
CA LYS A 266 2.23 13.55 15.92
C LYS A 266 2.18 12.54 14.76
N ALA A 267 1.37 11.49 14.89
CA ALA A 267 1.26 10.45 13.86
C ALA A 267 0.65 11.00 12.56
N LEU A 268 -0.42 11.79 12.64
CA LEU A 268 -1.05 12.43 11.48
C LEU A 268 -0.22 13.59 10.91
N GLY A 269 0.59 14.24 11.74
CA GLY A 269 1.57 15.26 11.34
C GLY A 269 2.85 14.68 10.74
N ASN A 270 2.99 13.35 10.69
CA ASN A 270 4.17 12.72 10.13
C ASN A 270 4.25 13.00 8.61
N LYS A 271 5.39 13.56 8.20
CA LYS A 271 5.67 13.95 6.81
C LYS A 271 5.54 12.78 5.82
N ALA A 272 5.71 11.54 6.28
CA ALA A 272 5.59 10.35 5.42
C ALA A 272 4.21 10.23 4.76
N LEU A 273 3.15 10.66 5.47
CA LEU A 273 1.80 10.69 4.91
C LEU A 273 1.67 11.77 3.82
N ASP A 274 2.32 12.93 4.00
CA ASP A 274 2.36 13.99 2.98
C ASP A 274 3.16 13.54 1.75
N GLU A 275 4.30 12.87 1.96
CA GLU A 275 5.16 12.34 0.90
C GLU A 275 4.40 11.32 0.03
N LEU A 276 3.78 10.31 0.65
CA LEU A 276 2.99 9.31 -0.08
C LEU A 276 1.78 9.92 -0.77
N SER A 277 1.04 10.81 -0.09
CA SER A 277 -0.13 11.48 -0.66
C SER A 277 0.23 12.34 -1.87
N ALA A 278 1.34 13.09 -1.80
CA ALA A 278 1.81 13.94 -2.89
C ALA A 278 2.17 13.11 -4.13
N VAL A 279 2.88 12.00 -3.96
CA VAL A 279 3.25 11.10 -5.07
C VAL A 279 2.01 10.42 -5.65
N ARG A 280 1.09 9.92 -4.81
CA ARG A 280 -0.17 9.33 -5.29
C ARG A 280 -0.99 10.33 -6.10
N ASN A 281 -1.05 11.59 -5.68
CA ASN A 281 -1.85 12.62 -6.34
C ASN A 281 -1.43 12.82 -7.81
N VAL A 282 -0.13 12.98 -8.06
CA VAL A 282 0.40 13.14 -9.42
C VAL A 282 0.28 11.86 -10.25
N MET A 283 0.43 10.68 -9.64
CA MET A 283 0.27 9.43 -10.37
C MET A 283 -1.16 9.23 -10.90
N ILE A 284 -2.17 9.50 -10.07
CA ILE A 284 -3.58 9.30 -10.44
C ILE A 284 -4.11 10.45 -11.29
N HIS A 285 -3.86 11.69 -10.89
CA HIS A 285 -4.55 12.85 -11.48
C HIS A 285 -3.75 13.54 -12.58
N ARG A 286 -2.45 13.27 -12.67
CA ARG A 286 -1.53 13.89 -13.65
C ARG A 286 -0.79 12.86 -14.51
N ALA A 287 -1.22 11.59 -14.52
CA ALA A 287 -0.57 10.52 -15.26
C ALA A 287 0.95 10.40 -14.98
N GLY A 288 1.36 10.74 -13.74
CA GLY A 288 2.75 10.72 -13.31
C GLY A 288 3.58 11.92 -13.74
N PHE A 289 3.00 12.95 -14.35
CA PHE A 289 3.70 14.20 -14.68
C PHE A 289 3.69 15.16 -13.49
N ALA A 290 4.84 15.76 -13.17
CA ALA A 290 4.94 16.72 -12.09
C ALA A 290 4.20 18.03 -12.44
N ASP A 291 3.30 18.45 -11.57
CA ASP A 291 2.61 19.74 -11.65
C ASP A 291 3.23 20.79 -10.70
N GLU A 292 2.72 22.01 -10.76
CA GLU A 292 3.23 23.13 -9.95
C GLU A 292 3.13 22.84 -8.44
N GLU A 293 2.06 22.17 -8.02
CA GLU A 293 1.85 21.81 -6.62
C GLU A 293 2.89 20.78 -6.15
N TYR A 294 3.17 19.76 -6.96
CA TYR A 294 4.19 18.76 -6.66
C TYR A 294 5.58 19.38 -6.58
N VAL A 295 5.96 20.20 -7.57
CA VAL A 295 7.26 20.88 -7.60
C VAL A 295 7.44 21.82 -6.41
N ALA A 296 6.38 22.52 -5.99
CA ALA A 296 6.41 23.36 -4.79
C ALA A 296 6.69 22.54 -3.51
N LYS A 297 6.17 21.31 -3.44
CA LYS A 297 6.36 20.40 -2.30
C LYS A 297 7.78 19.80 -2.22
N LEU A 298 8.51 19.70 -3.34
CA LEU A 298 9.89 19.18 -3.37
C LEU A 298 10.86 19.90 -2.43
N ARG A 299 10.57 21.15 -2.06
CA ARG A 299 11.41 21.93 -1.12
C ARG A 299 11.32 21.44 0.33
N ARG A 300 10.30 20.65 0.66
CA ARG A 300 9.95 20.26 2.03
C ARG A 300 9.80 18.75 2.20
N LEU A 301 9.41 18.06 1.14
CA LEU A 301 9.16 16.63 1.15
C LEU A 301 10.32 15.86 0.52
N ASP A 302 10.61 14.69 1.06
CA ASP A 302 11.62 13.78 0.55
C ASP A 302 10.97 12.79 -0.42
N VAL A 303 10.50 13.32 -1.55
CA VAL A 303 9.84 12.57 -2.63
C VAL A 303 10.72 12.56 -3.90
N PRO A 304 10.44 11.65 -4.87
CA PRO A 304 11.18 11.62 -6.13
C PRO A 304 11.26 13.00 -6.79
N LYS A 305 12.45 13.38 -7.25
CA LYS A 305 12.63 14.66 -7.92
C LYS A 305 11.84 14.66 -9.24
N GLY A 306 11.26 15.82 -9.57
CA GLY A 306 10.54 16.02 -10.81
C GLY A 306 10.66 17.46 -11.28
N GLU A 307 10.68 17.64 -12.60
CA GLU A 307 10.62 18.95 -13.24
C GLU A 307 9.20 19.22 -13.73
N LEU A 308 8.75 20.48 -13.70
CA LEU A 308 7.41 20.85 -14.11
C LEU A 308 7.08 20.35 -15.53
N GLY A 309 5.99 19.59 -15.66
CA GLY A 309 5.54 19.01 -16.92
C GLY A 309 6.35 17.80 -17.39
N LYS A 310 7.29 17.28 -16.58
CA LYS A 310 8.05 16.06 -16.88
C LYS A 310 7.53 14.86 -16.06
N PRO A 311 7.70 13.63 -16.57
CA PRO A 311 7.39 12.42 -15.81
C PRO A 311 8.22 12.34 -14.52
N ILE A 312 7.58 11.95 -13.43
CA ILE A 312 8.24 11.62 -12.16
C ILE A 312 8.76 10.19 -12.26
N LEU A 313 10.05 10.02 -11.97
CA LEU A 313 10.74 8.76 -12.14
C LEU A 313 10.69 7.93 -10.86
N LEU A 314 9.68 7.06 -10.73
CA LEU A 314 9.58 6.09 -9.63
C LEU A 314 10.52 4.90 -9.83
N ASP A 315 11.22 4.50 -8.78
CA ASP A 315 12.00 3.26 -8.71
C ASP A 315 11.68 2.53 -7.40
N GLY A 316 12.18 1.31 -7.27
CA GLY A 316 11.90 0.46 -6.13
C GLY A 316 12.39 1.03 -4.81
N GLU A 317 13.49 1.79 -4.81
CA GLU A 317 14.04 2.39 -3.58
C GLU A 317 13.13 3.49 -3.06
N ASN A 318 12.73 4.43 -3.92
CA ASN A 318 11.89 5.55 -3.50
C ASN A 318 10.48 5.09 -3.15
N VAL A 319 9.89 4.13 -3.89
CA VAL A 319 8.60 3.54 -3.54
C VAL A 319 8.68 2.77 -2.24
N ALA A 320 9.74 1.97 -2.02
CA ALA A 320 9.90 1.24 -0.77
C ALA A 320 9.96 2.17 0.44
N LYS A 321 10.73 3.26 0.33
CA LYS A 321 10.82 4.28 1.38
C LYS A 321 9.47 4.94 1.68
N LEU A 322 8.72 5.35 0.66
CA LEU A 322 7.41 5.99 0.82
C LEU A 322 6.43 5.07 1.57
N ILE A 323 6.32 3.82 1.12
CA ILE A 323 5.38 2.85 1.68
C ILE A 323 5.77 2.49 3.12
N ARG A 324 7.05 2.17 3.38
CA ARG A 324 7.54 1.81 4.72
C ARG A 324 7.25 2.90 5.74
N ASN A 325 7.60 4.13 5.41
CA ASN A 325 7.43 5.26 6.34
C ASN A 325 5.95 5.58 6.59
N ALA A 326 5.11 5.52 5.55
CA ALA A 326 3.69 5.83 5.67
C ALA A 326 2.95 4.79 6.53
N ILE A 327 3.24 3.50 6.34
CA ILE A 327 2.67 2.45 7.19
C ILE A 327 3.20 2.53 8.62
N GLY A 328 4.47 2.90 8.82
CA GLY A 328 4.99 3.19 10.15
C GLY A 328 4.16 4.26 10.87
N ALA A 329 3.87 5.38 10.21
CA ALA A 329 2.99 6.43 10.74
C ALA A 329 1.55 5.94 10.99
N SER A 330 1.03 5.03 10.15
CA SER A 330 -0.27 4.40 10.37
C SER A 330 -0.32 3.51 11.61
N LYS A 331 0.74 2.72 11.87
CA LYS A 331 0.85 1.92 13.10
C LYS A 331 0.82 2.82 14.34
N GLU A 332 1.65 3.87 14.34
CA GLU A 332 1.70 4.84 15.44
C GLU A 332 0.34 5.49 15.72
N LEU A 333 -0.46 5.74 14.67
CA LEU A 333 -1.79 6.32 14.83
C LEU A 333 -2.79 5.33 15.44
N ILE A 334 -2.77 4.06 15.01
CA ILE A 334 -3.64 3.02 15.58
C ILE A 334 -3.37 2.91 17.09
N ASP A 335 -2.10 2.78 17.48
CA ASP A 335 -1.69 2.71 18.89
C ASP A 335 -2.12 3.98 19.64
N ALA A 336 -1.93 5.16 19.04
CA ALA A 336 -2.30 6.43 19.67
C ALA A 336 -3.81 6.59 19.88
N VAL A 337 -4.64 6.09 18.96
CA VAL A 337 -6.10 6.13 19.09
C VAL A 337 -6.57 5.12 20.13
N GLU A 338 -6.03 3.90 20.12
CA GLU A 338 -6.34 2.89 21.14
C GLU A 338 -5.98 3.37 22.56
N ASP A 339 -4.77 3.91 22.73
CA ASP A 339 -4.34 4.48 24.01
C ASP A 339 -5.23 5.65 24.45
N TRP A 340 -5.73 6.45 23.51
CA TRP A 340 -6.67 7.53 23.82
C TRP A 340 -8.01 6.98 24.29
N ILE A 341 -8.54 5.96 23.62
CA ILE A 341 -9.82 5.32 23.97
C ILE A 341 -9.73 4.66 25.35
N ASN A 342 -8.63 3.99 25.67
CA ASN A 342 -8.45 3.33 26.98
C ASN A 342 -8.32 4.32 28.16
N GLN A 343 -8.03 5.60 27.89
CA GLN A 343 -7.84 6.62 28.93
C GLN A 343 -9.11 7.42 29.26
N HIS A 344 -10.20 7.20 28.52
CA HIS A 344 -11.47 7.91 28.68
C HIS A 344 -12.61 6.90 28.82
#